data_AF-A0A1V5LA76-F1
#
_entry.id   AF-A0A1V5LA76-F1
#
_cell.length_a   1.000
_cell.length_b   1.000
_cell.length_c   1.000
_cell.angle_alpha   90.00
_cell.angle_beta   90.00
_cell.angle_gamma   90.00
#
_symmetry.space_group_name_H-M   'P 1'
#
loop_
_entity.id
_entity.type
_entity.pdbx_description
1 polymer ?
#
loop_
_entity_poly.entity_id
_entity_poly.type
_entity_poly.pdbx_seq_one_letter_code
_entity_poly.pdbx_strand_id
1 'polypeptide(L)' 'MGLSDQITVLDFGKKIAEGSPAECRVNPRVIECYLGGKVGGAQA' A
#
# COMPACT_ATOMS: atom_id res chain seq x y z
N MET A 1 -9.48 7.60 -9.68
CA MET A 1 -10.47 7.72 -8.60
C MET A 1 -10.49 6.41 -7.84
N GLY A 2 -9.78 6.37 -6.71
CA GLY A 2 -9.86 5.27 -5.74
C GLY A 2 -10.92 5.57 -4.69
N LEU A 3 -11.28 4.58 -3.86
CA LEU A 3 -12.29 4.73 -2.79
C LEU A 3 -11.83 5.69 -1.68
N SER A 4 -10.51 5.90 -1.52
CA SER A 4 -9.94 6.67 -0.42
C SER A 4 -8.83 7.59 -0.93
N ASP A 5 -8.84 8.84 -0.44
CA ASP A 5 -7.82 9.84 -0.76
C ASP A 5 -6.55 9.69 0.09
N GLN A 6 -6.70 9.16 1.31
CA GLN A 6 -5.63 8.88 2.27
C GLN A 6 -5.82 7.48 2.87
N ILE A 7 -4.73 6.74 3.03
CA ILE A 7 -4.69 5.42 3.66
C ILE A 7 -3.53 5.34 4.66
N THR A 8 -3.69 4.46 5.65
CA THR A 8 -2.65 4.10 6.61
C THR A 8 -2.38 2.60 6.49
N VAL A 9 -1.12 2.23 6.29
CA VAL A 9 -0.69 0.83 6.23
C VAL A 9 -0.04 0.46 7.56
N LEU A 10 -0.54 -0.62 8.17
CA LEU A 10 -0.03 -1.15 9.44
C LEU A 10 0.56 -2.53 9.20
N ASP A 11 1.74 -2.80 9.77
CA ASP A 11 2.36 -4.11 9.87
C ASP A 11 2.41 -4.55 11.33
N PHE A 12 1.78 -5.68 11.67
CA PHE A 12 1.63 -6.16 13.06
C PHE A 12 1.24 -5.07 14.07
N GLY A 13 0.29 -4.20 13.70
CA GLY A 13 -0.20 -3.11 14.54
C GLY A 13 0.72 -1.88 14.61
N LYS A 14 1.83 -1.85 13.86
CA LYS A 14 2.73 -0.68 13.74
C LYS A 14 2.52 0.01 12.40
N LYS A 15 2.41 1.34 12.41
CA LYS A 15 2.30 2.12 11.18
C LYS A 15 3.59 2.07 10.38
N ILE A 16 3.48 1.70 9.10
CA ILE A 16 4.62 1.63 8.17
C ILE A 16 4.52 2.63 7.01
N ALA A 17 3.31 3.08 6.67
CA ALA A 17 3.09 4.13 5.66
C ALA A 17 1.78 4.86 5.91
N GLU A 18 1.71 6.12 5.48
CA GLU A 18 0.50 6.94 5.47
C GLU A 18 0.59 7.91 4.29
N GLY A 19 -0.51 8.10 3.57
CA GLY A 19 -0.53 8.93 2.36
C GLY A 19 -1.59 8.48 1.38
N SER A 20 -1.53 9.00 0.16
CA SER A 20 -2.41 8.55 -0.91
C SER A 20 -2.13 7.09 -1.26
N PRO A 21 -3.10 6.37 -1.85
CA PRO A 21 -2.87 5.00 -2.32
C PRO A 21 -1.68 4.89 -3.28
N ALA A 22 -1.44 5.92 -4.10
CA ALA A 22 -0.31 5.95 -5.04
C ALA A 22 1.04 6.01 -4.32
N GLU A 23 1.16 6.88 -3.31
CA GLU A 23 2.37 7.01 -2.49
C GLU A 23 2.65 5.75 -1.67
N CYS A 24 1.60 5.17 -1.07
CA CYS A 24 1.74 3.96 -0.27
C CYS A 24 2.10 2.74 -1.12
N ARG A 25 1.62 2.66 -2.37
CA ARG A 25 1.90 1.53 -3.28
C ARG A 25 3.36 1.42 -3.70
N VAL A 26 4.07 2.55 -3.76
CA VAL A 26 5.51 2.58 -4.08
C VAL A 26 6.40 2.53 -2.84
N ASN A 27 5.82 2.52 -1.63
CA ASN A 27 6.59 2.43 -0.39
C ASN A 27 7.26 1.05 -0.27
N PRO A 28 8.60 0.98 -0.15
CA PRO A 28 9.32 -0.30 -0.10
C PRO A 28 8.85 -1.24 1.01
N ARG A 29 8.50 -0.71 2.19
CA ARG A 29 8.00 -1.51 3.32
C ARG A 29 6.62 -2.10 3.02
N VAL A 30 5.75 -1.33 2.36
CA VAL A 30 4.43 -1.81 1.96
C VAL A 30 4.55 -2.90 0.90
N ILE A 31 5.48 -2.74 -0.05
CA ILE A 31 5.74 -3.74 -1.08
C ILE A 31 6.22 -5.06 -0.46
N GLU A 32 7.19 -4.98 0.44
CA GLU A 32 7.75 -6.13 1.16
C GLU A 32 6.69 -6.87 1.99
N CYS A 33 5.92 -6.15 2.81
CA CYS A 33 4.98 -6.75 3.76
C CYS A 33 3.64 -7.20 3.14
N TYR A 34 3.17 -6.53 2.07
CA TYR A 34 1.78 -6.68 1.60
C TYR A 34 1.60 -6.99 0.12
N LEU A 35 2.41 -6.40 -0.76
CA LEU A 35 2.15 -6.52 -2.20
C LEU A 35 2.91 -7.67 -2.84
N GLY A 36 4.05 -8.08 -2.25
CA GLY A 36 4.99 -8.98 -2.90
C GLY A 36 5.56 -8.36 -4.18
N GLY A 37 6.71 -8.84 -4.66
CA GLY A 37 7.44 -8.25 -5.79
C GLY A 37 6.74 -8.23 -7.16
N LYS A 38 5.43 -8.47 -7.24
CA LYS A 38 4.61 -8.28 -8.44
C LYS A 38 3.49 -7.29 -8.15
N VAL A 39 3.77 -6.02 -8.41
CA VAL A 39 2.75 -4.96 -8.45
C VAL A 39 1.91 -5.18 -9.72
N GLY A 40 0.99 -6.14 -9.69
CA GLY A 40 0.25 -6.58 -10.88
C GLY A 40 -0.86 -7.57 -10.56
N GLY A 41 -1.84 -7.14 -9.76
CA GLY A 41 -3.13 -7.80 -9.66
C GLY A 41 -4.15 -7.05 -10.50
N ALA A 42 -4.56 -7.64 -11.61
CA ALA A 42 -5.59 -7.15 -12.51
C ALA A 42 -6.90 -6.87 -11.75
N GLN A 43 -7.52 -5.73 -12.05
CA GLN A 43 -8.94 -5.54 -11.80
C GLN A 43 -9.69 -6.36 -12.85
N ALA A 44 -10.38 -7.41 -12.40
CA ALA A 44 -11.47 -8.02 -13.14
C ALA A 44 -12.76 -7.21 -12.88
#